data_AF-A0A3E0QTQ0-F1
#
_entry.id   AF-A0A3E0QTQ0-F1
#
_cell.length_a   1.000
_cell.length_b   1.000
_cell.length_c   1.000
_cell.angle_alpha   90.00
_cell.angle_beta   90.00
_cell.angle_gamma   90.00
#
_symmetry.space_group_name_H-M   'P 1'
#
loop_
_entity.id
_entity.type
_entity.pdbx_description
1 polymer ?
#
loop_
_entity_poly.entity_id
_entity_poly.type
_entity_poly.pdbx_seq_one_letter_code
_entity_poly.pdbx_strand_id
1 'polypeptide(L)'
;MNSKDDLYKEKSKDRLAKNCKKKIQTTMIGALSSIEDHLGFLWGHKSDEALSEEQEKMRQLYEELRSEILDKGNTQMRNIDAELTQYDINWNRYQYQIPIKPL
;
A
#
# COMPACT_ATOMS: atom_id res chain seq x y z
N MET A 1 -2.42 -36.98 -0.13
CA MET A 1 -2.10 -35.56 0.12
C MET A 1 -2.54 -34.76 -1.10
N ASN A 2 -3.63 -34.00 -0.99
CA ASN A 2 -4.28 -33.32 -2.10
C ASN A 2 -3.50 -32.06 -2.52
N SER A 3 -2.46 -32.27 -3.33
CA SER A 3 -1.60 -31.22 -3.88
C SER A 3 -2.36 -30.05 -4.53
N LYS A 4 -3.59 -30.27 -5.01
CA LYS A 4 -4.44 -29.22 -5.61
C LYS A 4 -5.06 -28.26 -4.58
N ASP A 5 -5.45 -28.77 -3.41
CA ASP A 5 -6.10 -27.96 -2.37
C ASP A 5 -5.05 -27.07 -1.67
N ASP A 6 -3.88 -27.63 -1.41
CA ASP A 6 -2.73 -26.89 -0.86
C ASP A 6 -2.26 -25.79 -1.82
N LEU A 7 -2.19 -26.09 -3.12
CA LEU A 7 -1.85 -25.10 -4.15
C LEU A 7 -2.92 -24.00 -4.28
N TYR A 8 -4.19 -24.33 -4.03
CA TYR A 8 -5.28 -23.35 -4.04
C TYR A 8 -5.21 -22.40 -2.84
N LYS A 9 -4.90 -22.93 -1.65
CA LYS A 9 -4.68 -22.15 -0.44
C LYS A 9 -3.50 -21.20 -0.59
N GLU A 10 -2.36 -21.69 -1.10
CA GLU A 10 -1.19 -20.85 -1.36
C GLU A 10 -1.51 -19.72 -2.34
N LYS A 11 -2.18 -20.01 -3.46
CA LYS A 11 -2.62 -18.97 -4.41
C LYS A 11 -3.60 -17.97 -3.80
N SER A 12 -4.46 -18.42 -2.89
CA SER A 12 -5.41 -17.55 -2.19
C SER A 12 -4.68 -16.60 -1.24
N LYS A 13 -3.69 -17.10 -0.50
CA LYS A 13 -2.81 -16.33 0.37
C LYS A 13 -1.99 -15.32 -0.42
N ASP A 14 -1.32 -15.73 -1.49
CA ASP A 14 -0.53 -14.85 -2.36
C ASP A 14 -1.38 -13.70 -2.93
N ARG A 15 -2.60 -14.03 -3.36
CA ARG A 15 -3.53 -13.03 -3.86
C ARG A 15 -3.90 -12.01 -2.79
N LEU A 16 -4.22 -12.47 -1.58
CA LEU A 16 -4.58 -11.58 -0.48
C LEU A 16 -3.38 -10.71 -0.09
N ALA A 17 -2.19 -11.30 0.07
CA ALA A 17 -0.95 -10.60 0.37
C ALA A 17 -0.66 -9.49 -0.66
N LYS A 18 -0.72 -9.82 -1.95
CA LYS A 18 -0.52 -8.86 -3.04
C LYS A 18 -1.51 -7.70 -2.98
N ASN A 19 -2.79 -7.99 -2.72
CA ASN A 19 -3.82 -6.95 -2.61
C ASN A 19 -3.61 -6.03 -1.41
N CYS A 20 -3.29 -6.60 -0.24
CA CYS A 20 -3.04 -5.83 0.98
C CYS A 20 -1.80 -4.93 0.82
N LYS A 21 -0.69 -5.48 0.32
CA LYS A 21 0.52 -4.71 0.01
C LYS A 21 0.24 -3.57 -0.96
N LYS A 22 -0.53 -3.84 -2.03
CA LYS A 22 -0.86 -2.80 -3.01
C LYS A 22 -1.68 -1.67 -2.40
N LYS A 23 -2.63 -1.98 -1.52
CA LYS A 23 -3.41 -0.97 -0.80
C LYS A 23 -2.54 -0.09 0.09
N ILE A 24 -1.63 -0.68 0.87
CA ILE A 24 -0.68 0.07 1.69
C ILE A 24 0.19 0.96 0.81
N GLN A 25 0.77 0.40 -0.26
CA GLN A 25 1.60 1.15 -1.18
C GLN A 25 0.84 2.34 -1.80
N THR A 26 -0.38 2.10 -2.30
CA THR A 26 -1.20 3.16 -2.91
C THR A 26 -1.57 4.24 -1.89
N THR A 27 -1.96 3.88 -0.66
CA THR A 27 -2.27 4.86 0.38
C THR A 27 -1.02 5.66 0.79
N MET A 28 0.13 5.00 0.93
CA MET A 28 1.40 5.64 1.28
C MET A 28 1.85 6.66 0.23
N ILE A 29 1.85 6.26 -1.05
CA ILE A 29 2.19 7.17 -2.15
C ILE A 29 1.15 8.29 -2.27
N GLY A 30 -0.14 7.99 -2.08
CA GLY A 30 -1.20 9.01 -2.06
C GLY A 30 -1.05 10.02 -0.93
N ALA A 31 -0.60 9.59 0.25
CA ALA A 31 -0.32 10.48 1.37
C ALA A 31 0.86 11.42 1.07
N LEU A 32 1.95 10.90 0.48
CA LEU A 32 3.08 11.73 0.03
C LEU A 32 2.66 12.75 -1.03
N SER A 33 1.91 12.31 -2.05
CA SER A 33 1.37 13.23 -3.07
C SER A 33 0.49 14.32 -2.45
N SER A 34 -0.34 13.98 -1.46
CA SER A 34 -1.19 14.97 -0.77
C SER A 34 -0.35 15.99 0.01
N ILE A 35 0.74 15.55 0.64
CA ILE A 35 1.69 16.43 1.32
C ILE A 35 2.37 17.37 0.30
N GLU A 36 2.85 16.83 -0.81
CA GLU A 36 3.48 17.63 -1.89
C GLU A 36 2.53 18.66 -2.47
N ASP A 37 1.27 18.30 -2.71
CA ASP A 37 0.29 19.20 -3.30
C ASP A 37 -0.15 20.33 -2.35
N HIS A 38 -0.21 20.08 -1.04
CA HIS A 38 -0.66 21.08 -0.06
C HIS A 38 0.47 21.87 0.59
N LEU A 39 1.62 21.24 0.82
CA LEU A 39 2.76 21.82 1.56
C LEU A 39 3.97 22.05 0.68
N GLY A 40 3.98 21.58 -0.57
CA GLY A 40 5.13 21.66 -1.47
C GLY A 40 5.66 23.08 -1.72
N PHE A 41 4.80 24.10 -1.60
CA PHE A 41 5.20 25.49 -1.69
C PHE A 41 6.28 25.88 -0.66
N LEU A 42 6.35 25.20 0.49
CA LEU A 42 7.33 25.45 1.55
C LEU A 42 8.77 25.12 1.14
N TRP A 43 8.97 24.27 0.13
CA TRP A 43 10.28 23.88 -0.37
C TRP A 43 10.42 24.04 -1.89
N GLY A 44 9.62 24.92 -2.48
CA GLY A 44 9.71 25.23 -3.92
C GLY A 44 9.30 24.06 -4.82
N HIS A 45 8.43 23.15 -4.36
CA HIS A 45 7.93 22.05 -5.17
C HIS A 45 7.24 22.59 -6.44
N LYS A 46 7.68 22.11 -7.61
CA LYS A 46 7.22 22.57 -8.94
C LYS A 46 7.52 24.05 -9.25
N SER A 47 8.44 24.69 -8.54
CA SER A 47 8.96 26.02 -8.87
C SER A 47 10.27 25.91 -9.64
N ASP A 48 10.45 26.74 -10.67
CA ASP A 48 11.71 26.90 -11.41
C ASP A 48 12.62 27.98 -10.77
N GLU A 49 12.18 28.58 -9.65
CA GLU A 49 12.95 29.59 -8.94
C GLU A 49 14.07 28.96 -8.09
N ALA A 50 15.14 29.73 -7.87
CA ALA A 50 16.21 29.32 -6.96
C ALA A 50 15.67 29.21 -5.53
N LEU A 51 15.82 28.04 -4.91
CA LEU A 51 15.39 27.81 -3.54
C LEU A 51 16.17 28.73 -2.59
N SER A 52 15.46 29.35 -1.65
CA SER A 52 16.11 30.01 -0.52
C SER A 52 16.80 28.99 0.39
N GLU A 53 17.76 29.43 1.21
CA GLU A 53 18.38 28.56 2.23
C GLU A 53 17.36 27.92 3.18
N GLU A 54 16.25 28.60 3.45
CA GLU A 54 15.16 28.08 4.27
C GLU A 54 14.35 27.01 3.55
N GLN A 55 14.05 27.21 2.27
CA GLN A 55 13.38 26.21 1.43
C GLN A 55 14.24 24.95 1.24
N GLU A 56 15.56 25.10 1.16
CA GLU A 56 16.49 23.96 1.09
C GLU A 56 16.46 23.12 2.37
N LYS A 57 16.45 23.77 3.55
CA LYS A 57 16.28 23.06 4.83
C LYS A 57 14.93 22.35 4.92
N MET A 58 13.86 22.99 4.47
CA MET A 58 12.52 22.37 4.43
C MET A 58 12.48 21.19 3.46
N ARG A 59 13.18 21.28 2.33
CA ARG A 59 13.32 20.18 1.38
C ARG A 59 14.01 18.97 2.02
N GLN A 60 15.09 19.20 2.76
CA GLN A 60 15.80 18.15 3.47
C GLN A 60 14.90 17.45 4.50
N LEU A 61 14.17 18.23 5.29
CA LEU A 61 13.21 17.71 6.27
C LEU A 61 12.10 16.88 5.58
N TYR A 62 11.61 17.34 4.42
CA TYR A 62 10.62 16.62 3.64
C TYR A 62 11.16 15.28 3.11
N GLU A 63 12.40 15.24 2.60
CA GLU A 63 13.01 13.99 2.13
C GLU A 63 13.25 12.99 3.28
N GLU A 64 13.60 13.47 4.47
CA GLU A 64 13.69 12.64 5.68
C GLU A 64 12.32 12.05 6.05
N LEU A 65 11.28 12.90 6.13
CA LEU A 65 9.91 12.47 6.40
C LEU A 65 9.41 11.47 5.36
N ARG A 66 9.68 11.74 4.08
CA ARG A 66 9.31 10.87 2.95
C ARG A 66 9.97 9.50 3.09
N SER A 67 11.26 9.46 3.42
CA SER A 67 11.99 8.22 3.67
C SER A 67 11.39 7.44 4.84
N GLU A 68 11.07 8.11 5.95
CA GLU A 68 10.46 7.49 7.12
C GLU A 68 9.08 6.89 6.82
N ILE A 69 8.24 7.61 6.05
CA ILE A 69 6.93 7.12 5.61
C ILE A 69 7.09 5.85 4.75
N LEU A 70 8.03 5.87 3.80
CA LEU A 70 8.31 4.73 2.93
C LEU A 70 8.79 3.51 3.72
N ASP A 71 9.71 3.69 4.67
CA ASP A 71 10.24 2.61 5.50
C ASP A 71 9.17 2.00 6.42
N LYS A 72 8.32 2.84 7.03
CA LYS A 72 7.18 2.37 7.82
C LYS A 72 6.23 1.54 6.96
N GLY A 73 5.88 2.02 5.76
CA GLY A 73 5.01 1.28 4.84
C GLY A 73 5.61 -0.06 4.41
N ASN A 74 6.90 -0.08 4.08
CA ASN A 74 7.64 -1.30 3.74
C ASN A 74 7.68 -2.30 4.90
N THR A 75 7.84 -1.82 6.14
CA THR A 75 7.81 -2.66 7.34
C THR A 75 6.43 -3.30 7.53
N GLN A 76 5.35 -2.53 7.37
CA GLN A 76 3.98 -3.06 7.45
C GLN A 76 3.69 -4.12 6.38
N MET A 77 4.21 -3.92 5.16
CA MET A 77 4.09 -4.93 4.10
C MET A 77 4.77 -6.25 4.44
N ARG A 78 5.94 -6.22 5.11
CA ARG A 78 6.64 -7.43 5.58
C ARG A 78 5.88 -8.11 6.73
N ASN A 79 5.32 -7.32 7.66
CA ASN A 79 4.53 -7.84 8.77
C ASN A 79 3.30 -8.60 8.28
N ILE A 80 2.63 -8.11 7.24
CA ILE A 80 1.50 -8.81 6.61
C ILE A 80 1.91 -10.16 6.04
N ASP A 81 3.07 -10.29 5.40
CA ASP A 81 3.53 -11.59 4.90
C ASP A 81 3.76 -12.59 6.03
N ALA A 82 4.38 -12.12 7.12
CA ALA A 82 4.63 -12.92 8.30
C ALA A 82 3.32 -13.37 8.97
N GLU A 83 2.34 -12.46 9.06
CA GLU A 83 1.03 -12.72 9.64
C GLU A 83 0.23 -13.70 8.77
N LEU A 84 0.12 -13.46 7.46
CA LEU A 84 -0.62 -14.34 6.54
C LEU A 84 -0.04 -15.75 6.46
N THR A 85 1.23 -15.95 6.85
CA THR A 85 1.84 -17.29 6.91
C THR A 85 1.33 -18.13 8.07
N GLN A 86 0.72 -17.50 9.08
CA GLN A 86 0.16 -18.18 10.25
C GLN A 86 -1.30 -18.60 10.04
N TYR A 87 -1.93 -18.23 8.90
CA TYR A 87 -3.33 -18.48 8.63
C TYR A 87 -3.56 -19.37 7.40
N ASP A 88 -4.57 -20.23 7.51
CA ASP A 88 -5.15 -20.96 6.39
C ASP A 88 -6.17 -20.07 5.66
N ILE A 89 -5.81 -19.57 4.48
CA ILE A 89 -6.62 -18.60 3.73
C ILE A 89 -7.28 -19.28 2.53
N ASN A 90 -8.61 -19.25 2.50
CA ASN A 90 -9.40 -19.70 1.36
C ASN A 90 -10.08 -18.52 0.68
N TRP A 91 -9.81 -18.32 -0.61
CA TRP A 91 -10.53 -17.33 -1.39
C TRP A 91 -11.92 -17.86 -1.77
N ASN A 92 -12.97 -17.30 -1.16
CA ASN A 92 -14.36 -17.74 -1.33
C ASN A 92 -14.99 -17.38 -2.69
N ARG A 93 -14.25 -16.73 -3.59
CA ARG A 93 -14.70 -16.20 -4.89
C ARG A 93 -15.91 -15.27 -4.73
N TYR A 94 -16.44 -14.76 -5.85
CA TYR A 94 -17.68 -13.99 -5.84
C TYR A 94 -18.86 -14.95 -5.72
N GLN A 95 -19.63 -14.83 -4.63
CA GLN A 95 -20.90 -15.56 -4.48
C GLN A 95 -22.04 -14.68 -5.00
N TYR A 96 -22.76 -15.17 -6.00
CA TYR A 96 -24.01 -14.57 -6.47
C TYR A 96 -25.17 -15.45 -6.03
N GLN A 97 -26.08 -14.91 -5.22
CA GLN A 97 -27.38 -15.54 -4.98
C GLN A 97 -28.33 -15.03 -6.06
N ILE A 98 -28.64 -15.87 -7.05
CA ILE A 98 -29.64 -15.53 -8.06
C ILE A 98 -31.02 -15.78 -7.44
N PRO A 99 -31.87 -14.75 -7.28
CA PRO A 99 -33.22 -14.95 -6.79
C PRO A 99 -34.06 -15.63 -7.86
N ILE A 100 -34.52 -16.86 -7.58
CA ILE A 100 -35.47 -17.57 -8.44
C ILE A 100 -36.86 -17.06 -8.08
N LYS A 101 -37.52 -16.32 -8.99
CA LYS A 101 -38.96 -16.05 -8.86
C LYS A 101 -39.72 -17.32 -9.25
N PRO A 102 -40.59 -17.86 -8.37
CA PRO A 102 -41.53 -18.91 -8.79
C PRO A 102 -42.52 -18.33 -9.82
N LEU A 103 -42.82 -19.14 -10.83
CA LEU A 103 -43.79 -18.87 -11.91
C LEU A 103 -45.23 -18.79 -11.37
#